data_AF-A0A7Z0N8U1-F1
#
_entry.id   AF-A0A7Z0N8U1-F1
#
_cell.length_a   1.000
_cell.length_b   1.000
_cell.length_c   1.000
_cell.angle_alpha   90.00
_cell.angle_beta   90.00
_cell.angle_gamma   90.00
#
_symmetry.space_group_name_H-M   'P 1'
#
loop_
_entity.id
_entity.type
_entity.pdbx_description
1 polymer ?
#
loop_
_entity_poly.entity_id
_entity_poly.type
_entity_poly.pdbx_seq_one_letter_code
_entity_poly.pdbx_strand_id
1 'polypeptide(L)'
;MSLQGEKLTQAIERELMLMLASGYDESPITPVALHRRLITKGTIKGKLSSLSSRRQLIDRYANLQMERAGFKTCIEKENSRSARTRSGYKQRYEEAQTEISTLKRKLDGNISTIINLVRYIETTSPIPVESLLAAHLVRAYVDKSDEIDP
;
A
#
# COMPACT_ATOMS: atom_id res chain seq x y z
N MET A 1 -12.18 -35.94 21.45
CA MET A 1 -12.60 -35.17 22.64
C MET A 1 -12.48 -33.68 22.32
N SER A 2 -13.47 -32.85 22.68
CA SER A 2 -13.33 -31.39 22.56
C SER A 2 -12.59 -30.89 23.79
N LEU A 3 -11.49 -30.15 23.61
CA LEU A 3 -10.81 -29.50 24.73
C LEU A 3 -11.75 -28.43 25.31
N GLN A 4 -11.82 -28.33 26.64
CA GLN A 4 -12.65 -27.36 27.36
C GLN A 4 -11.82 -26.58 28.39
N GLY A 5 -12.31 -25.41 28.78
CA GLY A 5 -11.70 -24.57 29.82
C GLY A 5 -10.30 -24.07 29.45
N GLU A 6 -9.38 -24.18 30.40
CA GLU A 6 -8.02 -23.65 30.33
C GLU A 6 -7.12 -24.37 29.32
N LYS A 7 -7.30 -25.69 29.17
CA LYS A 7 -6.59 -26.49 28.16
C LYS A 7 -6.89 -26.02 26.74
N LEU A 8 -8.12 -25.56 26.49
CA LEU A 8 -8.50 -24.96 25.21
C LEU A 8 -7.84 -23.60 25.02
N THR A 9 -7.74 -22.78 26.06
CA THR A 9 -7.06 -21.48 26.00
C THR A 9 -5.58 -21.66 25.67
N GLN A 10 -4.89 -22.61 26.31
CA GLN A 10 -3.49 -22.92 25.99
C GLN A 10 -3.29 -23.42 24.55
N ALA A 11 -4.20 -24.26 24.06
CA ALA A 11 -4.13 -24.74 22.68
C ALA A 11 -4.34 -23.59 21.66
N ILE A 12 -5.26 -22.67 21.95
CA ILE A 12 -5.49 -21.47 21.15
C ILE A 12 -4.25 -20.57 21.16
N GLU A 13 -3.65 -20.36 22.33
CA GLU A 13 -2.47 -19.51 22.45
C GLU A 13 -1.28 -20.08 21.68
N ARG A 14 -1.03 -21.40 21.76
CA ARG A 14 0.00 -22.05 20.93
C ARG A 14 -0.25 -21.85 19.44
N GLU A 15 -1.50 -21.96 19.01
CA GLU A 15 -1.85 -21.74 17.61
C GLU A 15 -1.59 -20.30 17.17
N LEU A 16 -1.94 -19.33 18.03
CA LEU A 16 -1.69 -17.91 17.81
C LEU A 16 -0.18 -17.61 17.73
N MET A 17 0.65 -18.22 18.57
CA MET A 17 2.11 -18.10 18.49
C MET A 17 2.64 -18.63 17.15
N LEU A 18 2.09 -19.75 16.65
CA LEU A 18 2.47 -20.28 15.33
C LEU A 18 2.05 -19.33 14.19
N MET A 19 0.84 -18.74 14.25
CA MET A 19 0.42 -17.72 13.27
C MET A 19 1.34 -16.49 13.30
N LEU A 20 1.73 -16.08 14.51
CA LEU A 20 2.65 -14.95 14.71
C LEU A 20 4.03 -15.22 14.10
N ALA A 21 4.52 -16.46 14.20
CA ALA A 21 5.80 -16.88 13.63
C ALA A 21 5.77 -16.97 12.10
N SER A 22 4.67 -17.43 11.50
CA SER A 22 4.48 -17.43 10.03
C SER A 22 4.35 -16.02 9.44
N GLY A 23 4.00 -15.04 10.26
CA GLY A 23 3.92 -13.64 9.83
C GLY A 23 2.57 -13.26 9.21
N TYR A 24 2.41 -11.95 8.99
CA TYR A 24 1.14 -11.33 8.61
C TYR A 24 0.67 -11.69 7.19
N ASP A 25 1.60 -11.80 6.23
CA ASP A 25 1.25 -12.06 4.83
C ASP A 25 0.85 -13.51 4.57
N GLU A 26 1.47 -14.47 5.25
CA GLU A 26 1.13 -15.89 5.12
C GLU A 26 -0.02 -16.33 6.03
N SER A 27 -0.08 -15.82 7.27
CA SER A 27 -1.05 -16.28 8.27
C SER A 27 -1.64 -15.13 9.08
N PRO A 28 -2.50 -14.28 8.49
CA PRO A 28 -3.11 -13.16 9.19
C PRO A 28 -4.01 -13.66 10.33
N ILE A 29 -3.76 -13.15 11.53
CA ILE A 29 -4.52 -13.51 12.73
C ILE A 29 -5.88 -12.82 12.65
N THR A 30 -6.89 -13.61 12.30
CA THR A 30 -8.30 -13.24 12.37
C THR A 30 -9.09 -14.34 13.08
N PRO A 31 -10.23 -14.03 13.74
CA PRO A 31 -11.05 -15.05 14.40
C PRO A 31 -11.46 -16.19 13.46
N VAL A 32 -11.72 -15.87 12.19
CA VAL A 32 -12.11 -16.85 11.16
C VAL A 32 -10.93 -17.73 10.75
N ALA A 33 -9.76 -17.14 10.48
CA ALA A 33 -8.57 -17.90 10.09
C ALA A 33 -8.11 -18.84 11.23
N LEU A 34 -8.09 -18.33 12.46
CA LEU A 34 -7.76 -19.11 13.65
C LEU A 34 -8.76 -20.27 13.85
N HIS A 35 -10.07 -20.00 13.75
CA HIS A 35 -11.10 -21.03 13.87
C HIS A 35 -10.92 -22.13 12.83
N ARG A 36 -10.67 -21.77 11.57
CA ARG A 36 -10.41 -22.73 10.50
C ARG A 36 -9.21 -23.63 10.83
N ARG A 37 -8.09 -23.07 11.28
CA ARG A 37 -6.91 -23.85 11.69
C ARG A 37 -7.21 -24.79 12.86
N LEU A 38 -7.95 -24.31 13.87
CA LEU A 38 -8.32 -25.10 15.03
C LEU A 38 -9.28 -26.25 14.70
N ILE A 39 -10.16 -26.07 13.70
CA ILE A 39 -10.98 -27.16 13.15
C ILE A 39 -10.12 -28.16 12.41
N THR A 40 -9.24 -27.70 11.51
CA THR A 40 -8.35 -28.58 10.71
C THR A 40 -7.46 -29.44 11.61
N LYS A 41 -6.98 -28.90 12.73
CA LYS A 41 -6.19 -29.63 13.73
C LYS A 41 -7.02 -30.50 14.69
N GLY A 42 -8.35 -30.46 14.59
CA GLY A 42 -9.26 -31.21 15.46
C GLY A 42 -9.34 -30.70 16.90
N THR A 43 -8.77 -29.53 17.20
CA THR A 43 -8.76 -28.91 18.54
C THR A 43 -10.17 -28.49 18.97
N ILE A 44 -10.99 -28.03 18.02
CA ILE A 44 -12.37 -27.57 18.23
C ILE A 44 -13.29 -28.24 17.22
N LYS A 45 -14.48 -28.67 17.66
CA LYS A 45 -15.56 -29.19 16.79
C LYS A 45 -16.77 -28.25 16.68
N GLY A 46 -16.77 -27.15 17.44
CA GLY A 46 -17.88 -26.22 17.57
C GLY A 46 -17.86 -25.02 16.61
N LYS A 47 -18.94 -24.22 16.66
CA LYS A 47 -19.09 -22.97 15.91
C LYS A 47 -18.11 -21.90 16.39
N LEU A 48 -17.94 -20.84 15.59
CA LEU A 48 -17.05 -19.71 15.86
C LEU A 48 -17.28 -19.05 17.24
N SER A 49 -18.49 -19.18 17.79
CA SER A 49 -18.85 -18.72 19.15
C SER A 49 -17.99 -19.32 20.27
N SER A 50 -17.30 -20.43 20.03
CA SER A 50 -16.31 -21.00 20.95
C SER A 50 -15.08 -20.11 21.18
N LEU A 51 -14.84 -19.13 20.31
CA LEU A 51 -13.76 -18.15 20.43
C LEU A 51 -14.22 -16.82 21.05
N SER A 52 -15.52 -16.58 21.22
CA SER A 52 -16.05 -15.30 21.71
C SER A 52 -15.53 -14.93 23.10
N SER A 53 -15.43 -15.89 24.02
CA SER A 53 -14.88 -15.68 25.37
C SER A 53 -13.37 -15.45 25.41
N ARG A 54 -12.68 -15.70 24.29
CA ARG A 54 -11.21 -15.57 24.15
C ARG A 54 -10.81 -14.48 23.16
N ARG A 55 -11.76 -13.58 22.85
CA ARG A 55 -11.56 -12.51 21.86
C ARG A 55 -10.40 -11.58 22.24
N GLN A 56 -10.27 -11.23 23.52
CA GLN A 56 -9.18 -10.38 24.01
C GLN A 56 -7.79 -10.97 23.71
N LEU A 57 -7.63 -12.30 23.87
CA LEU A 57 -6.38 -12.99 23.57
C LEU A 57 -6.07 -12.91 22.07
N ILE A 58 -7.06 -13.18 21.23
CA ILE A 58 -6.93 -13.14 19.77
C ILE A 58 -6.57 -11.72 19.32
N ASP A 59 -7.26 -10.71 19.83
CA ASP A 59 -7.03 -9.31 19.49
C ASP A 59 -5.63 -8.85 19.91
N ARG A 60 -5.13 -9.31 21.07
CA ARG A 60 -3.75 -9.04 21.51
C ARG A 60 -2.73 -9.58 20.52
N TYR A 61 -2.84 -10.84 20.11
CA TYR A 61 -1.91 -11.44 19.15
C TYR A 61 -2.06 -10.86 17.74
N ALA A 62 -3.28 -10.49 17.33
CA ALA A 62 -3.52 -9.79 16.07
C ALA A 62 -2.83 -8.41 16.05
N ASN A 63 -2.94 -7.65 17.14
CA ASN A 63 -2.24 -6.36 17.28
C ASN A 63 -0.72 -6.53 17.26
N LEU A 64 -0.20 -7.53 17.97
CA LEU A 64 1.23 -7.83 18.00
C LEU A 64 1.74 -8.21 16.61
N GLN A 65 0.96 -8.98 15.84
CA GLN A 65 1.30 -9.32 14.47
C GLN A 65 1.36 -8.07 13.57
N MET A 66 0.41 -7.15 13.76
CA MET A 66 0.39 -5.89 13.02
C MET A 66 1.58 -4.99 13.36
N GLU A 67 1.96 -4.91 14.64
CA GLU A 67 3.14 -4.17 15.07
C GLU A 67 4.42 -4.74 14.47
N ARG A 68 4.55 -6.07 14.42
CA ARG A 68 5.69 -6.75 13.76
C ARG A 68 5.72 -6.53 12.25
N ALA A 69 4.55 -6.40 11.62
CA ALA A 69 4.43 -6.07 10.19
C ALA A 69 4.69 -4.58 9.89
N GLY A 70 4.90 -3.75 10.91
CA GLY A 70 5.25 -2.34 10.75
C GLY A 70 4.06 -1.38 10.67
N PHE A 71 2.84 -1.81 11.02
CA PHE A 71 1.69 -0.91 11.13
C PHE A 71 1.83 -0.04 12.40
N LYS A 72 2.06 1.26 12.22
CA LYS A 72 2.40 2.20 13.30
C LYS A 72 1.19 2.94 13.84
N THR A 73 0.19 3.20 13.00
CA THR A 73 -0.97 4.02 13.39
C THR A 73 -2.19 3.16 13.70
N CYS A 74 -3.07 3.64 14.59
CA CYS A 74 -4.36 2.99 14.87
C CYS A 74 -5.22 2.88 13.59
N ILE A 75 -5.13 3.90 12.73
CA ILE A 75 -5.82 3.95 11.43
C ILE A 75 -5.33 2.83 10.51
N GLU A 76 -4.01 2.59 10.44
CA GLU A 76 -3.43 1.47 9.69
C GLU A 76 -3.88 0.10 10.23
N LYS A 77 -3.92 -0.06 11.56
CA LYS A 77 -4.41 -1.29 12.21
C LYS A 77 -5.91 -1.51 11.97
N GLU A 78 -6.71 -0.46 11.88
CA GLU A 78 -8.14 -0.54 11.59
C GLU A 78 -8.41 -0.83 10.10
N ASN A 79 -7.71 -0.13 9.21
CA ASN A 79 -7.80 -0.34 7.77
C ASN A 79 -7.38 -1.75 7.34
N SER A 80 -6.38 -2.32 8.00
CA SER A 80 -5.92 -3.69 7.74
C SER A 80 -6.93 -4.76 8.20
N ARG A 81 -7.75 -4.49 9.21
CA ARG A 81 -8.86 -5.38 9.62
C ARG A 81 -10.03 -5.35 8.64
N SER A 82 -10.24 -4.24 7.93
CA SER A 82 -11.28 -4.14 6.91
C SER A 82 -10.80 -4.70 5.58
N ALA A 83 -11.16 -5.96 5.30
CA ALA A 83 -10.83 -6.64 4.04
C ALA A 83 -11.32 -5.87 2.80
N ARG A 84 -12.46 -5.16 2.92
CA ARG A 84 -13.06 -4.32 1.87
C ARG A 84 -12.24 -3.05 1.59
N THR A 85 -11.46 -2.61 2.57
CA THR A 85 -10.61 -1.41 2.50
C THR A 85 -9.24 -1.75 1.92
N ARG A 86 -8.66 -2.92 2.24
CA ARG A 86 -7.37 -3.38 1.70
C ARG A 86 -7.39 -3.58 0.18
N SER A 87 -8.45 -4.19 -0.36
CA SER A 87 -8.59 -4.37 -1.82
C SER A 87 -8.76 -3.03 -2.55
N GLY A 88 -9.55 -2.11 -1.98
CA GLY A 88 -9.74 -0.78 -2.55
C GLY A 88 -8.46 0.06 -2.57
N TYR A 89 -7.67 0.03 -1.49
CA TYR A 89 -6.37 0.73 -1.47
C TYR A 89 -5.36 0.11 -2.44
N LYS A 90 -5.31 -1.23 -2.53
CA LYS A 90 -4.43 -1.92 -3.49
C LYS A 90 -4.79 -1.54 -4.93
N GLN A 91 -6.08 -1.58 -5.27
CA GLN A 91 -6.57 -1.20 -6.59
C GLN A 91 -6.22 0.26 -6.92
N ARG A 92 -6.50 1.20 -6.01
CA ARG A 92 -6.16 2.63 -6.22
C ARG A 92 -4.66 2.86 -6.36
N TYR A 93 -3.84 2.11 -5.63
CA TYR A 93 -2.39 2.16 -5.78
C TYR A 93 -1.95 1.68 -7.16
N GLU A 94 -2.50 0.56 -7.63
CA GLU A 94 -2.23 0.05 -8.99
C GLU A 94 -2.68 1.06 -10.06
N GLU A 95 -3.88 1.63 -9.93
CA GLU A 95 -4.40 2.68 -10.80
C GLU A 95 -3.46 3.90 -10.82
N ALA A 96 -3.05 4.41 -9.65
CA ALA A 96 -2.13 5.54 -9.55
C ALA A 96 -0.76 5.25 -10.19
N GLN A 97 -0.22 4.04 -10.01
CA GLN A 97 1.04 3.64 -10.67
C GLN A 97 0.90 3.60 -12.19
N THR A 98 -0.24 3.09 -12.68
CA THR A 98 -0.51 3.09 -14.12
C THR A 98 -0.60 4.51 -14.66
N GLU A 99 -1.26 5.42 -13.93
CA GLU A 99 -1.37 6.82 -14.30
C GLU A 99 0.00 7.50 -14.37
N ILE A 100 0.83 7.33 -13.33
CA ILE A 100 2.22 7.82 -13.32
C ILE A 100 2.99 7.31 -14.53
N SER A 101 2.87 6.02 -14.87
CA SER A 101 3.55 5.44 -16.03
C SER A 101 3.08 6.04 -17.35
N THR A 102 1.80 6.39 -17.47
CA THR A 102 1.24 7.01 -18.67
C THR A 102 1.67 8.46 -18.80
N LEU A 103 1.67 9.21 -17.70
CA LEU A 103 2.11 10.61 -17.66
C LEU A 103 3.59 10.73 -18.00
N LYS A 104 4.45 9.85 -17.46
CA LYS A 104 5.87 9.79 -17.83
C LYS A 104 6.06 9.56 -19.33
N ARG A 105 5.36 8.58 -19.91
CA ARG A 105 5.41 8.33 -21.37
C ARG A 105 4.95 9.54 -22.20
N LYS A 106 3.90 10.24 -21.78
CA LYS A 106 3.43 11.45 -22.46
C LYS A 106 4.48 12.57 -22.38
N LEU A 107 5.10 12.75 -21.21
CA LEU A 107 6.18 13.72 -21.03
C LEU A 107 7.37 13.41 -21.94
N ASP A 108 7.83 12.15 -21.98
CA ASP A 108 8.93 11.72 -22.84
C ASP A 108 8.61 11.95 -24.33
N GLY A 109 7.37 11.67 -24.73
CA GLY A 109 6.87 11.96 -26.08
C GLY A 109 6.87 13.46 -26.41
N ASN A 110 6.41 14.29 -25.47
CA ASN A 110 6.42 15.74 -25.63
C ASN A 110 7.84 16.29 -25.77
N ILE A 111 8.78 15.85 -24.91
CA ILE A 111 10.20 16.24 -24.98
C ILE A 111 10.79 15.85 -26.34
N SER A 112 10.55 14.61 -26.78
CA SER A 112 11.03 14.13 -28.08
C SER A 112 10.47 14.96 -29.24
N THR A 113 9.20 15.34 -29.16
CA THR A 113 8.53 16.17 -30.18
C THR A 113 9.13 17.58 -30.22
N ILE A 114 9.37 18.20 -29.06
CA ILE A 114 10.00 19.52 -28.97
C ILE A 114 11.43 19.47 -29.55
N ILE A 115 12.23 18.47 -29.20
CA ILE A 115 13.58 18.29 -29.76
C ILE A 115 13.52 18.17 -31.28
N ASN A 116 12.57 17.40 -31.82
CA ASN A 116 12.41 17.26 -33.27
C ASN A 116 12.02 18.58 -33.93
N LEU A 117 11.15 19.38 -33.30
CA LEU A 117 10.80 20.71 -33.81
C LEU A 117 11.99 21.65 -33.82
N VAL A 118 12.79 21.68 -32.75
CA VAL A 118 14.02 22.49 -32.67
C VAL A 118 14.97 22.11 -33.81
N ARG A 119 15.28 20.81 -33.95
CA ARG A 119 16.14 20.32 -35.04
C ARG A 119 15.58 20.66 -36.42
N TYR A 120 14.26 20.53 -36.61
CA TYR A 120 13.63 20.87 -37.88
C TYR A 120 13.83 22.36 -38.22
N ILE A 121 13.60 23.25 -37.25
CA ILE A 121 13.80 24.69 -37.44
C ILE A 121 15.27 25.00 -37.73
N GLU A 122 16.21 24.42 -36.99
CA GLU A 122 17.65 24.59 -37.23
C GLU A 122 18.08 24.16 -38.64
N THR A 123 17.48 23.09 -39.18
CA THR A 123 17.80 22.61 -40.53
C THR A 123 17.14 23.41 -41.65
N THR A 124 15.98 24.03 -41.38
CA THR A 124 15.15 24.69 -42.40
C THR A 124 15.36 26.20 -42.43
N SER A 125 15.64 26.79 -41.27
CA SER A 125 15.77 28.23 -41.07
C SER A 125 17.24 28.63 -40.94
N PRO A 126 17.67 29.74 -41.56
CA PRO A 126 18.99 30.31 -41.31
C PRO A 126 19.12 30.99 -39.93
N ILE A 127 18.01 31.16 -39.21
CA ILE A 127 17.98 31.81 -37.89
C ILE A 127 18.04 30.73 -36.80
N PRO A 128 18.99 30.79 -35.86
CA PRO A 128 19.09 29.85 -34.75
C PRO A 128 17.89 29.97 -33.80
N VAL A 129 17.45 28.83 -33.27
CA VAL A 129 16.24 28.75 -32.41
C VAL A 129 16.43 29.54 -31.12
N GLU A 130 17.65 29.61 -30.59
CA GLU A 130 18.01 30.37 -29.40
C GLU A 130 17.70 31.86 -29.58
N SER A 131 17.96 32.41 -30.78
CA SER A 131 17.67 33.82 -31.07
C SER A 131 16.16 34.09 -31.11
N LEU A 132 15.36 33.13 -31.59
CA LEU A 132 13.90 33.24 -31.60
C LEU A 132 13.32 33.15 -30.18
N LEU A 133 13.91 32.33 -29.32
CA LEU A 133 13.45 32.10 -27.95
C LEU A 133 13.99 33.13 -26.94
N ALA A 134 15.08 33.84 -27.26
CA ALA A 134 15.78 34.73 -26.32
C ALA A 134 14.85 35.72 -25.61
N ALA A 135 13.99 36.43 -26.35
CA ALA A 135 13.06 37.40 -25.77
C ALA A 135 12.06 36.76 -24.80
N HIS A 136 11.61 35.54 -25.09
CA HIS A 136 10.67 34.80 -24.24
C HIS A 136 11.36 34.19 -23.01
N LEU A 137 12.60 33.73 -23.15
CA LEU A 137 13.39 33.18 -22.05
C LEU A 137 13.75 34.25 -21.02
N VAL A 138 14.14 35.45 -21.45
CA VAL A 138 14.43 36.58 -20.56
C VAL A 138 13.18 36.96 -19.78
N ARG A 139 12.02 37.08 -20.46
CA ARG A 139 10.75 37.39 -19.80
C ARG A 139 10.36 36.33 -18.76
N ALA A 140 10.45 35.05 -19.13
CA ALA A 140 10.12 33.95 -18.21
C ALA A 140 11.08 33.87 -17.00
N TYR A 141 12.33 34.29 -17.17
CA TYR A 141 13.30 34.38 -16.07
C TYR A 141 12.92 35.50 -15.10
N VAL A 142 12.56 36.67 -15.62
CA VAL A 142 12.09 37.82 -14.82
C VAL A 142 10.82 37.48 -14.05
N ASP A 143 9.83 36.88 -14.71
CA ASP A 143 8.57 36.48 -14.09
C ASP A 143 8.79 35.45 -12.95
N LYS A 144 9.79 34.55 -13.08
CA LYS A 144 10.16 33.60 -12.02
C LYS A 144 10.90 34.23 -10.85
N SER A 145 11.68 35.27 -11.06
CA SER A 145 12.34 36.00 -9.96
C SER A 145 11.35 36.76 -9.09
N ASP A 146 10.23 37.22 -9.66
CA ASP A 146 9.17 37.92 -8.92
C ASP A 146 8.31 36.99 -8.04
N GLU A 147 8.27 35.67 -8.33
CA GLU A 147 7.60 34.67 -7.48
C GLU A 147 8.44 34.23 -6.26
N ILE A 148 9.71 34.62 -6.18
CA ILE A 148 10.66 34.17 -5.14
C ILE A 148 10.87 35.23 -4.03
N ASP A 149 10.40 36.46 -4.21
CA ASP A 149 10.38 37.45 -3.13
C ASP A 149 9.05 37.39 -2.33
N PRO A 150 9.08 37.16 -1.01
CA PRO A 150 7.89 37.06 -0.15
C PRO A 150 7.18 38.39 0.11
#